data_AF-A0A952TPE5-F1
#
_entry.id   AF-A0A952TPE5-F1
#
_cell.length_a   1.000
_cell.length_b   1.000
_cell.length_c   1.000
_cell.angle_alpha   90.00
_cell.angle_beta   90.00
_cell.angle_gamma   90.00
#
_symmetry.space_group_name_H-M   'P 1'
#
loop_
_entity.id
_entity.type
_entity.pdbx_description
1 polymer ?
#
loop_
_entity_poly.entity_id
_entity_poly.type
_entity_poly.pdbx_seq_one_letter_code
_entity_poly.pdbx_strand_id
1 'polypeptide(L)'
;MKLFLALTFFAMSAQATLNSVAPTIPRWLWLPGPPQIEAMSAQEVVIAGTREDLELELSALRCSSEIRCELNPDAVPCRADVTLCVPENFRNDLGATYAQAGPNCFSTALRGAGLTTSLTGVDAPEMKAFARAFCQEVQEPQTFDIGIYHAPNSDGASAFAPSTLWIHGFIHLSPGFVLEKQGVDYWGATPVTLRGFSIMDHRVRISPECRRFSPDPEVCANRLIYLRCRSPEFPDKLARALNRMNEVADILLRQKAISASDLTLWDQAYQDIHRALLGENLESALNDYVQEKLASLRKQREFFR
;
A
#
# COMPACT_ATOMS: atom_id res chain seq x y z
N MET A 1 54.91 -34.69 32.70
CA MET A 1 55.12 -36.11 33.06
C MET A 1 54.29 -36.96 32.09
N LYS A 2 54.98 -37.72 31.20
CA LYS A 2 54.50 -38.79 30.27
C LYS A 2 53.37 -38.41 29.28
N LEU A 3 53.54 -38.25 27.95
CA LEU A 3 54.22 -38.98 26.85
C LEU A 3 53.58 -40.34 26.48
N PHE A 4 53.27 -40.52 25.17
CA PHE A 4 52.99 -41.71 24.30
C PHE A 4 51.78 -41.39 23.38
N LEU A 5 51.81 -41.22 22.04
CA LEU A 5 52.60 -41.66 20.87
C LEU A 5 52.35 -43.11 20.39
N ALA A 6 51.69 -43.24 19.21
CA ALA A 6 51.88 -44.18 18.07
C ALA A 6 50.52 -44.61 17.44
N LEU A 7 50.16 -44.32 16.17
CA LEU A 7 50.62 -44.86 14.85
C LEU A 7 50.47 -46.39 14.73
N THR A 8 49.60 -46.98 13.90
CA THR A 8 49.77 -47.33 12.45
C THR A 8 48.54 -48.16 11.97
N PHE A 9 47.92 -47.93 10.79
CA PHE A 9 48.14 -48.41 9.41
C PHE A 9 47.68 -49.85 9.05
N PHE A 10 46.76 -49.97 8.06
CA PHE A 10 46.61 -50.97 6.97
C PHE A 10 45.45 -50.47 6.05
N ALA A 11 45.60 -50.03 4.78
CA ALA A 11 45.94 -50.73 3.52
C ALA A 11 45.07 -51.98 3.31
N MET A 12 44.34 -52.28 2.22
CA MET A 12 44.22 -51.84 0.82
C MET A 12 42.90 -52.43 0.26
N SER A 13 42.29 -51.81 -0.76
CA SER A 13 42.04 -52.46 -2.07
C SER A 13 41.27 -51.52 -3.00
N ALA A 14 41.72 -51.50 -4.25
CA ALA A 14 41.26 -50.65 -5.33
C ALA A 14 40.37 -51.45 -6.28
N GLN A 15 39.40 -50.79 -6.90
CA GLN A 15 39.02 -51.08 -8.29
C GLN A 15 38.36 -49.87 -8.93
N ALA A 16 39.05 -49.36 -9.95
CA ALA A 16 38.57 -48.36 -10.89
C ALA A 16 37.63 -49.00 -11.91
N THR A 17 36.65 -48.24 -12.43
CA THR A 17 36.59 -47.91 -13.87
C THR A 17 35.46 -46.91 -14.20
N LEU A 18 35.88 -45.82 -14.85
CA LEU A 18 35.33 -45.17 -16.04
C LEU A 18 33.97 -44.45 -16.00
N ASN A 19 34.11 -43.12 -15.94
CA ASN A 19 33.62 -42.14 -16.93
C ASN A 19 32.11 -42.03 -17.20
N SER A 20 31.49 -41.00 -16.59
CA SER A 20 30.76 -40.00 -17.38
C SER A 20 31.06 -38.61 -16.82
N VAL A 21 31.81 -37.82 -17.59
CA VAL A 21 32.04 -36.40 -17.34
C VAL A 21 30.73 -35.68 -17.63
N ALA A 22 30.00 -35.31 -16.57
CA ALA A 22 29.02 -34.23 -16.63
C ALA A 22 29.66 -33.00 -15.96
N PRO A 23 29.58 -31.80 -16.55
CA PRO A 23 30.25 -30.63 -16.01
C PRO A 23 29.70 -30.32 -14.63
N THR A 24 30.57 -30.35 -13.62
CA THR A 24 30.31 -29.77 -12.30
C THR A 24 30.12 -28.27 -12.45
N ILE A 25 28.86 -27.84 -12.51
CA ILE A 25 28.48 -26.45 -12.28
C ILE A 25 28.86 -26.12 -10.82
N PRO A 26 29.59 -25.02 -10.56
CA PRO A 26 29.97 -24.65 -9.20
C PRO A 26 28.72 -24.47 -8.33
N ARG A 27 28.79 -24.97 -7.09
CA ARG A 27 27.71 -24.97 -6.09
C ARG A 27 27.25 -23.56 -5.60
N TRP A 28 27.65 -22.50 -6.30
CA TRP A 28 27.24 -21.11 -6.08
C TRP A 28 26.09 -20.65 -6.99
N LEU A 29 25.53 -21.56 -7.79
CA LEU A 29 24.39 -21.32 -8.69
C LEU A 29 23.09 -21.99 -8.23
N TRP A 30 22.96 -22.30 -6.94
CA TRP A 30 21.66 -22.48 -6.31
C TRP A 30 21.25 -21.15 -5.72
N LEU A 31 20.62 -20.31 -6.55
CA LEU A 31 19.67 -19.35 -6.01
C LEU A 31 18.67 -20.19 -5.19
N PRO A 32 18.35 -19.81 -3.94
CA PRO A 32 17.15 -20.36 -3.32
C PRO A 32 16.03 -20.16 -4.34
N GLY A 33 15.28 -21.23 -4.63
CA GLY A 33 14.04 -21.07 -5.38
C GLY A 33 13.25 -19.91 -4.78
N PRO A 34 12.47 -19.17 -5.59
CA PRO A 34 11.71 -18.02 -5.09
C PRO A 34 11.08 -18.44 -3.75
N PRO A 35 11.26 -17.64 -2.68
CA PRO A 35 10.70 -17.99 -1.40
C PRO A 35 9.25 -18.37 -1.66
N GLN A 36 8.89 -19.60 -1.26
CA GLN A 36 7.51 -20.02 -1.37
C GLN A 36 6.72 -18.94 -0.65
N ILE A 37 5.96 -18.18 -1.43
CA ILE A 37 4.90 -17.36 -0.91
C ILE A 37 4.03 -18.40 -0.22
N GLU A 38 4.09 -18.47 1.11
CA GLU A 38 2.91 -18.92 1.82
C GLU A 38 1.86 -17.92 1.39
N ALA A 39 1.06 -18.31 0.39
CA ALA A 39 -0.10 -17.58 -0.03
C ALA A 39 -0.98 -17.54 1.23
N MET A 40 -0.83 -16.47 2.00
CA MET A 40 -1.79 -16.15 3.04
C MET A 40 -3.10 -16.04 2.27
N SER A 41 -3.99 -17.00 2.50
CA SER A 41 -5.28 -17.06 1.83
C SER A 41 -5.91 -15.68 1.87
N ALA A 42 -6.33 -15.15 0.72
CA ALA A 42 -7.06 -13.90 0.66
C ALA A 42 -8.10 -13.90 1.78
N GLN A 43 -8.01 -12.93 2.69
CA GLN A 43 -8.89 -12.89 3.84
C GLN A 43 -10.32 -12.74 3.31
N GLU A 44 -11.20 -13.69 3.63
CA GLU A 44 -12.60 -13.62 3.24
C GLU A 44 -13.21 -12.36 3.85
N VAL A 45 -13.69 -11.46 2.99
CA VAL A 45 -14.29 -10.20 3.40
C VAL A 45 -15.80 -10.38 3.40
N VAL A 46 -16.36 -10.66 4.58
CA VAL A 46 -17.79 -10.86 4.76
C VAL A 46 -18.44 -9.60 5.29
N ILE A 47 -19.47 -9.14 4.60
CA ILE A 47 -20.34 -8.06 5.06
C ILE A 47 -21.67 -8.63 5.55
N ALA A 48 -22.26 -7.99 6.57
CA ALA A 48 -23.54 -8.41 7.14
C ALA A 48 -24.52 -7.23 7.14
N GLY A 49 -25.78 -7.50 6.77
CA GLY A 49 -26.83 -6.50 6.67
C GLY A 49 -28.16 -7.14 6.30
N THR A 50 -29.22 -6.34 6.21
CA THR A 50 -30.48 -6.86 5.64
C THR A 50 -30.23 -7.30 4.20
N ARG A 51 -31.08 -8.19 3.68
CA ARG A 51 -30.94 -8.61 2.28
C ARG A 51 -30.98 -7.42 1.33
N GLU A 52 -31.88 -6.48 1.56
CA GLU A 52 -32.04 -5.26 0.75
C GLU A 52 -30.78 -4.38 0.80
N ASP A 53 -30.22 -4.16 2.00
CA ASP A 53 -28.96 -3.40 2.14
C ASP A 53 -27.82 -4.09 1.39
N LEU A 54 -27.69 -5.42 1.52
CA LEU A 54 -26.64 -6.17 0.84
C LEU A 54 -26.80 -6.16 -0.68
N GLU A 55 -28.03 -6.25 -1.20
CA GLU A 55 -28.30 -6.16 -2.63
C GLU A 55 -27.94 -4.76 -3.17
N LEU A 56 -28.23 -3.70 -2.41
CA LEU A 56 -27.83 -2.33 -2.76
C LEU A 56 -26.30 -2.17 -2.79
N GLU A 57 -25.61 -2.68 -1.77
CA GLU A 57 -24.15 -2.61 -1.64
C GLU A 57 -23.45 -3.40 -2.75
N LEU A 58 -23.89 -4.63 -3.04
CA LEU A 58 -23.34 -5.43 -4.14
C LEU A 58 -23.58 -4.78 -5.51
N SER A 59 -24.75 -4.16 -5.69
CA SER A 59 -25.05 -3.38 -6.90
C SER A 59 -24.11 -2.17 -7.04
N ALA A 60 -23.86 -1.43 -5.96
CA ALA A 60 -22.93 -0.30 -5.95
C ALA A 60 -21.49 -0.73 -6.27
N LEU A 61 -21.05 -1.86 -5.70
CA LEU A 61 -19.76 -2.48 -5.97
C LEU A 61 -19.66 -3.12 -7.38
N ARG A 62 -20.78 -3.19 -8.12
CA ARG A 62 -20.90 -3.85 -9.43
C ARG A 62 -20.36 -5.29 -9.42
N CYS A 63 -20.63 -6.01 -8.34
CA CYS A 63 -20.16 -7.38 -8.18
C CYS A 63 -21.33 -8.32 -7.89
N SER A 64 -21.14 -9.60 -8.21
CA SER A 64 -22.11 -10.65 -7.89
C SER A 64 -21.52 -11.51 -6.78
N SER A 65 -22.10 -11.41 -5.59
CA SER A 65 -21.85 -12.33 -4.46
C SER A 65 -23.13 -13.05 -4.11
N GLU A 66 -23.01 -14.29 -3.64
CA GLU A 66 -24.11 -14.99 -2.99
C GLU A 66 -24.43 -14.30 -1.65
N ILE A 67 -25.72 -14.02 -1.41
CA ILE A 67 -26.22 -13.56 -0.11
C ILE A 67 -26.78 -14.76 0.64
N ARG A 68 -26.22 -15.06 1.82
CA ARG A 68 -26.65 -16.14 2.70
C ARG A 68 -27.31 -15.57 3.94
N CYS A 69 -28.56 -15.92 4.17
CA CYS A 69 -29.32 -15.48 5.34
C CYS A 69 -29.50 -16.65 6.31
N GLU A 70 -29.23 -16.42 7.59
CA GLU A 70 -29.59 -17.40 8.63
C GLU A 70 -31.11 -17.37 8.84
N LEU A 71 -31.73 -18.55 9.00
CA LEU A 71 -33.18 -18.71 9.15
C LEU A 71 -33.71 -18.29 10.54
N ASN A 72 -32.85 -17.81 11.43
CA ASN A 72 -33.20 -17.59 12.83
C ASN A 72 -33.64 -16.12 13.06
N PRO A 73 -34.90 -15.85 13.48
CA PRO A 73 -35.41 -14.50 13.65
C PRO A 73 -34.74 -13.68 14.76
N ASP A 74 -33.98 -14.32 15.65
CA ASP A 74 -33.32 -13.67 16.79
C ASP A 74 -31.80 -13.43 16.59
N ALA A 75 -31.23 -13.82 15.44
CA ALA A 75 -29.79 -13.72 15.18
C ALA A 75 -29.49 -12.91 13.90
N VAL A 76 -28.49 -12.02 14.04
CA VAL A 76 -27.64 -11.31 13.04
C VAL A 76 -27.95 -11.55 11.55
N PRO A 77 -27.97 -10.48 10.72
CA PRO A 77 -28.65 -10.48 9.43
C PRO A 77 -27.87 -11.21 8.33
N CYS A 78 -28.43 -11.24 7.11
CA CYS A 78 -27.81 -11.85 5.93
C CYS A 78 -26.33 -11.47 5.78
N ARG A 79 -25.56 -12.32 5.10
CA ARG A 79 -24.13 -12.17 4.86
C ARG A 79 -23.79 -12.30 3.38
N ALA A 80 -22.79 -11.56 2.91
CA ALA A 80 -22.24 -11.68 1.56
C ALA A 80 -20.70 -11.65 1.61
N ASP A 81 -20.04 -12.52 0.85
CA ASP A 81 -18.58 -12.48 0.65
C ASP A 81 -18.24 -11.51 -0.50
N VAL A 82 -17.69 -10.36 -0.14
CA VAL A 82 -17.33 -9.30 -1.07
C VAL A 82 -15.85 -9.30 -1.44
N THR A 83 -15.12 -10.37 -1.14
CA THR A 83 -13.69 -10.48 -1.49
C THR A 83 -13.45 -10.27 -2.98
N LEU A 84 -14.32 -10.85 -3.82
CA LEU A 84 -14.25 -10.71 -5.28
C LEU A 84 -14.78 -9.36 -5.79
N CYS A 85 -15.42 -8.57 -4.93
CA CYS A 85 -15.90 -7.23 -5.26
C CYS A 85 -14.80 -6.16 -5.16
N VAL A 86 -13.69 -6.47 -4.47
CA VAL A 86 -12.53 -5.59 -4.41
C VAL A 86 -11.74 -5.68 -5.73
N PRO A 87 -11.23 -4.55 -6.27
CA PRO A 87 -10.42 -4.54 -7.49
C PRO A 87 -9.27 -5.53 -7.45
N GLU A 88 -9.05 -6.24 -8.55
CA GLU A 88 -8.03 -7.28 -8.66
C GLU A 88 -6.63 -6.79 -8.27
N ASN A 89 -6.28 -5.56 -8.70
CA ASN A 89 -5.02 -4.90 -8.37
C ASN A 89 -4.84 -4.60 -6.88
N PHE A 90 -5.89 -4.78 -6.08
CA PHE A 90 -5.91 -4.51 -4.65
C PHE A 90 -6.18 -5.76 -3.80
N ARG A 91 -6.73 -6.83 -4.38
CA ARG A 91 -7.04 -8.08 -3.62
C ARG A 91 -5.83 -8.66 -2.91
N ASN A 92 -4.65 -8.59 -3.52
CA ASN A 92 -3.41 -9.11 -2.94
C ASN A 92 -2.90 -8.30 -1.73
N ASP A 93 -3.42 -7.09 -1.53
CA ASP A 93 -3.01 -6.19 -0.46
C ASP A 93 -4.02 -6.18 0.71
N LEU A 94 -5.19 -6.80 0.55
CA LEU A 94 -6.16 -6.99 1.63
C LEU A 94 -5.58 -7.90 2.72
N GLY A 95 -5.56 -7.42 3.96
CA GLY A 95 -4.97 -8.16 5.07
C GLY A 95 -3.44 -8.22 5.03
N ALA A 96 -2.79 -7.65 4.02
CA ALA A 96 -1.33 -7.68 3.89
C ALA A 96 -0.68 -6.76 4.93
N THR A 97 0.36 -7.26 5.58
CA THR A 97 1.27 -6.50 6.41
C THR A 97 2.64 -6.43 5.75
N TYR A 98 3.41 -5.41 6.10
CA TYR A 98 4.69 -5.12 5.47
C TYR A 98 5.81 -5.22 6.50
N ALA A 99 6.97 -5.69 6.06
CA ALA A 99 8.12 -5.87 6.92
C ALA A 99 8.83 -4.53 7.23
N GLN A 100 8.61 -3.53 6.38
CA GLN A 100 9.19 -2.20 6.49
C GLN A 100 8.09 -1.14 6.57
N ALA A 101 8.47 0.03 7.10
CA ALA A 101 7.68 1.24 6.94
C ALA A 101 7.40 1.51 5.47
N GLY A 102 6.18 1.89 5.12
CA GLY A 102 5.91 2.38 3.77
C GLY A 102 4.44 2.63 3.53
N PRO A 103 3.65 1.58 3.25
CA PRO A 103 2.25 1.76 2.89
C PRO A 103 1.54 2.51 4.02
N ASN A 104 0.80 3.54 3.66
CA ASN A 104 0.01 4.37 4.56
C ASN A 104 -1.35 4.65 3.91
N CYS A 105 -2.20 5.42 4.58
CA CYS A 105 -3.55 5.71 4.09
C CYS A 105 -3.57 6.38 2.70
N PHE A 106 -2.66 7.34 2.43
CA PHE A 106 -2.61 8.03 1.14
C PHE A 106 -2.09 7.15 0.00
N SER A 107 -1.04 6.37 0.20
CA SER A 107 -0.55 5.43 -0.83
C SER A 107 -1.54 4.30 -1.12
N THR A 108 -2.21 3.81 -0.09
CA THR A 108 -3.34 2.88 -0.20
C THR A 108 -4.44 3.47 -1.07
N ALA A 109 -4.82 4.73 -0.81
CA ALA A 109 -5.84 5.42 -1.60
C ALA A 109 -5.39 5.63 -3.07
N LEU A 110 -4.18 6.10 -3.32
CA LEU A 110 -3.70 6.28 -4.69
C LEU A 110 -3.65 4.95 -5.47
N ARG A 111 -3.18 3.86 -4.85
CA ARG A 111 -3.11 2.55 -5.51
C ARG A 111 -4.50 1.93 -5.70
N GLY A 112 -5.38 2.06 -4.72
CA GLY A 112 -6.76 1.58 -4.79
C GLY A 112 -7.58 2.28 -5.88
N ALA A 113 -7.28 3.55 -6.16
CA ALA A 113 -7.86 4.30 -7.26
C ALA A 113 -7.17 4.03 -8.62
N GLY A 114 -6.14 3.18 -8.68
CA GLY A 114 -5.40 2.87 -9.91
C GLY A 114 -4.47 3.98 -10.40
N LEU A 115 -4.06 4.91 -9.52
CA LEU A 115 -3.27 6.10 -9.87
C LEU A 115 -1.77 5.89 -9.68
N THR A 116 -1.38 4.85 -8.94
CA THR A 116 0.00 4.40 -8.76
C THR A 116 0.03 2.89 -8.63
N THR A 117 1.16 2.29 -9.00
CA THR A 117 1.43 0.86 -8.78
C THR A 117 2.11 0.60 -7.44
N SER A 118 2.73 1.61 -6.83
CA SER A 118 3.54 1.48 -5.61
C SER A 118 2.75 1.67 -4.33
N LEU A 119 3.18 1.00 -3.26
CA LEU A 119 2.76 1.27 -1.89
C LEU A 119 3.83 2.01 -1.05
N THR A 120 4.77 2.70 -1.69
CA THR A 120 5.66 3.66 -1.01
C THR A 120 4.86 4.64 -0.19
N GLY A 121 5.36 5.00 1.00
CA GLY A 121 4.74 6.02 1.83
C GLY A 121 4.57 7.33 1.07
N VAL A 122 3.38 7.90 1.19
CA VAL A 122 2.99 9.18 0.58
C VAL A 122 2.68 10.15 1.70
N ASP A 123 3.43 11.25 1.79
CA ASP A 123 3.16 12.27 2.80
C ASP A 123 2.03 13.20 2.37
N ALA A 124 1.44 13.93 3.34
CA ALA A 124 0.37 14.89 3.07
C ALA A 124 0.74 15.96 2.02
N PRO A 125 1.96 16.54 1.97
CA PRO A 125 2.35 17.46 0.91
C PRO A 125 2.33 16.84 -0.50
N GLU A 126 2.85 15.62 -0.65
CA GLU A 126 2.78 14.87 -1.92
C GLU A 126 1.33 14.60 -2.32
N MET A 127 0.50 14.11 -1.40
CA MET A 127 -0.90 13.81 -1.68
C MET A 127 -1.66 15.06 -2.12
N LYS A 128 -1.43 16.21 -1.47
CA LYS A 128 -2.04 17.48 -1.88
C LYS A 128 -1.53 17.95 -3.25
N ALA A 129 -0.24 17.82 -3.52
CA ALA A 129 0.33 18.21 -4.81
C ALA A 129 -0.23 17.34 -5.95
N PHE A 130 -0.35 16.03 -5.71
CA PHE A 130 -1.05 15.11 -6.60
C PHE A 130 -2.48 15.56 -6.83
N ALA A 131 -3.22 15.85 -5.75
CA ALA A 131 -4.62 16.20 -5.84
C ALA A 131 -4.86 17.51 -6.61
N ARG A 132 -3.98 18.51 -6.44
CA ARG A 132 -4.03 19.77 -7.21
C ARG A 132 -3.76 19.57 -8.70
N ALA A 133 -2.88 18.63 -9.05
CA ALA A 133 -2.50 18.39 -10.45
C ALA A 133 -3.49 17.50 -11.20
N PHE A 134 -4.11 16.53 -10.51
CA PHE A 134 -4.82 15.44 -11.17
C PHE A 134 -6.24 15.17 -10.67
N CYS A 135 -6.73 15.90 -9.66
CA CYS A 135 -8.03 15.63 -9.08
C CYS A 135 -8.95 16.85 -9.08
N GLN A 136 -10.24 16.56 -8.97
CA GLN A 136 -11.30 17.54 -8.70
C GLN A 136 -12.11 17.10 -7.50
N GLU A 137 -12.60 18.06 -6.71
CA GLU A 137 -13.54 17.78 -5.64
C GLU A 137 -14.91 17.41 -6.21
N VAL A 138 -15.55 16.39 -5.65
CA VAL A 138 -16.90 15.93 -6.02
C VAL A 138 -17.80 15.83 -4.81
N GLN A 139 -19.08 16.13 -4.98
CA GLN A 139 -20.08 16.05 -3.91
C GLN A 139 -20.74 14.66 -3.84
N GLU A 140 -20.90 14.02 -4.99
CA GLU A 140 -21.47 12.67 -5.11
C GLU A 140 -20.33 11.70 -5.49
N PRO A 141 -19.77 10.96 -4.51
CA PRO A 141 -18.68 10.05 -4.79
C PRO A 141 -19.17 8.87 -5.64
N GLN A 142 -18.27 8.40 -6.49
CA GLN A 142 -18.38 7.14 -7.21
C GLN A 142 -17.37 6.16 -6.65
N THR A 143 -17.61 4.87 -6.89
CA THR A 143 -16.64 3.81 -6.60
C THR A 143 -15.27 4.20 -7.15
N PHE A 144 -14.24 4.07 -6.31
CA PHE A 144 -12.83 4.43 -6.53
C PHE A 144 -12.48 5.92 -6.40
N ASP A 145 -13.44 6.80 -6.10
CA ASP A 145 -13.09 8.15 -5.65
C ASP A 145 -12.36 8.10 -4.30
N ILE A 146 -11.44 9.04 -4.10
CA ILE A 146 -10.63 9.12 -2.88
C ILE A 146 -11.35 10.01 -1.86
N GLY A 147 -11.68 9.46 -0.71
CA GLY A 147 -12.15 10.22 0.43
C GLY A 147 -10.98 10.74 1.26
N ILE A 148 -11.02 12.01 1.64
CA ILE A 148 -9.99 12.66 2.48
C ILE A 148 -10.65 13.29 3.70
N TYR A 149 -10.15 12.92 4.89
CA TYR A 149 -10.39 13.68 6.09
C TYR A 149 -9.35 14.76 6.25
N HIS A 150 -9.82 15.98 6.55
CA HIS A 150 -8.94 17.08 6.88
C HIS A 150 -9.43 17.83 8.11
N ALA A 151 -8.48 18.41 8.83
CA ALA A 151 -8.80 19.25 9.99
C ALA A 151 -9.55 20.49 9.51
N PRO A 152 -10.57 20.94 10.25
CA PRO A 152 -11.17 22.25 10.03
C PRO A 152 -10.08 23.30 10.25
N ASN A 153 -9.91 24.19 9.27
CA ASN A 153 -9.16 25.41 9.43
C ASN A 153 -10.08 26.47 10.05
N SER A 154 -9.53 27.36 10.90
CA SER A 154 -10.26 28.49 11.48
C SER A 154 -10.86 29.42 10.41
N ASP A 155 -10.29 29.41 9.21
CA ASP A 155 -10.55 30.41 8.18
C ASP A 155 -11.50 29.91 7.07
N GLY A 156 -11.99 28.65 7.16
CA GLY A 156 -12.90 28.07 6.18
C GLY A 156 -12.33 27.92 4.77
N ALA A 157 -11.00 28.04 4.59
CA ALA A 157 -10.35 27.99 3.30
C ALA A 157 -10.48 26.61 2.63
N SER A 158 -10.41 26.61 1.29
CA SER A 158 -10.44 25.41 0.43
C SER A 158 -9.63 24.25 1.00
N ALA A 159 -10.09 23.02 0.81
CA ALA A 159 -9.35 21.85 1.28
C ALA A 159 -7.95 21.71 0.62
N PHE A 160 -7.73 22.38 -0.52
CA PHE A 160 -6.44 22.45 -1.20
C PHE A 160 -5.51 23.56 -0.70
N ALA A 161 -5.97 24.41 0.23
CA ALA A 161 -5.15 25.45 0.79
C ALA A 161 -3.89 24.85 1.48
N PRO A 162 -2.71 25.50 1.37
CA PRO A 162 -1.49 24.98 1.96
C PRO A 162 -1.61 24.68 3.46
N SER A 163 -2.36 25.51 4.19
CA SER A 163 -2.59 25.41 5.64
C SER A 163 -3.52 24.27 6.07
N THR A 164 -4.30 23.66 5.17
CA THR A 164 -5.29 22.65 5.54
C THR A 164 -4.61 21.33 5.90
N LEU A 165 -4.73 20.83 7.13
CA LEU A 165 -4.10 19.55 7.49
C LEU A 165 -4.91 18.36 6.96
N TRP A 166 -4.36 17.61 6.00
CA TRP A 166 -4.95 16.33 5.56
C TRP A 166 -4.49 15.23 6.49
N ILE A 167 -5.46 14.52 7.06
CA ILE A 167 -5.21 13.61 8.18
C ILE A 167 -5.20 12.16 7.72
N HIS A 168 -6.15 11.81 6.84
CA HIS A 168 -6.37 10.43 6.44
C HIS A 168 -6.99 10.33 5.06
N GLY A 169 -6.69 9.25 4.35
CA GLY A 169 -7.23 8.95 3.03
C GLY A 169 -7.78 7.53 2.94
N PHE A 170 -8.84 7.36 2.15
CA PHE A 170 -9.48 6.08 1.91
C PHE A 170 -10.07 6.04 0.49
N ILE A 171 -10.42 4.84 0.04
CA ILE A 171 -11.16 4.62 -1.20
C ILE A 171 -12.64 4.45 -0.90
N HIS A 172 -13.48 5.25 -1.52
CA HIS A 172 -14.91 5.03 -1.53
C HIS A 172 -15.22 3.85 -2.46
N LEU A 173 -15.90 2.83 -1.95
CA LEU A 173 -16.33 1.69 -2.77
C LEU A 173 -17.84 1.72 -2.98
N SER A 174 -18.58 2.04 -1.92
CA SER A 174 -20.03 2.14 -1.91
C SER A 174 -20.49 3.01 -0.73
N PRO A 175 -21.77 3.38 -0.62
CA PRO A 175 -22.28 4.16 0.51
C PRO A 175 -21.98 3.51 1.87
N GLY A 176 -21.99 2.18 1.95
CA GLY A 176 -21.72 1.43 3.16
C GLY A 176 -20.28 1.01 3.36
N PHE A 177 -19.38 1.10 2.37
CA PHE A 177 -18.01 0.56 2.48
C PHE A 177 -16.89 1.44 1.92
N VAL A 178 -15.76 1.35 2.60
CA VAL A 178 -14.49 1.94 2.18
C VAL A 178 -13.35 0.96 2.29
N LEU A 179 -12.31 1.21 1.52
CA LEU A 179 -11.02 0.56 1.67
C LEU A 179 -10.01 1.55 2.23
N GLU A 180 -9.34 1.17 3.31
CA GLU A 180 -8.37 2.02 3.98
C GLU A 180 -7.26 1.22 4.66
N LYS A 181 -6.11 1.88 4.85
CA LYS A 181 -5.09 1.42 5.79
C LYS A 181 -5.15 2.27 7.04
N GLN A 182 -5.50 1.65 8.15
CA GLN A 182 -5.55 2.33 9.43
C GLN A 182 -4.16 2.54 10.00
N GLY A 183 -4.05 3.55 10.88
CA GLY A 183 -2.91 3.71 11.77
C GLY A 183 -1.78 4.59 11.23
N VAL A 184 -1.14 5.26 12.19
CA VAL A 184 0.15 5.97 12.04
C VAL A 184 1.31 4.98 12.22
N ASP A 185 1.05 3.68 12.05
CA ASP A 185 2.08 2.69 12.31
C ASP A 185 3.08 2.72 11.17
N TYR A 186 4.16 3.47 11.40
CA TYR A 186 5.32 3.50 10.54
C TYR A 186 5.97 2.11 10.38
N TRP A 187 5.44 1.03 10.95
CA TRP A 187 6.01 -0.31 10.86
C TRP A 187 5.26 -1.22 9.86
N GLY A 188 4.25 -0.70 9.14
CA GLY A 188 3.54 -1.46 8.10
C GLY A 188 2.72 -2.66 8.62
N ALA A 189 2.57 -2.78 9.95
CA ALA A 189 1.95 -3.90 10.64
C ALA A 189 0.42 -3.82 10.64
N THR A 190 -0.16 -2.63 10.52
CA THR A 190 -1.62 -2.50 10.33
C THR A 190 -1.96 -2.84 8.88
N PRO A 191 -2.83 -3.83 8.62
CA PRO A 191 -3.15 -4.19 7.26
C PRO A 191 -4.04 -3.17 6.57
N VAL A 192 -4.12 -3.25 5.24
CA VAL A 192 -5.21 -2.63 4.50
C VAL A 192 -6.49 -3.43 4.73
N THR A 193 -7.60 -2.75 4.97
CA THR A 193 -8.88 -3.35 5.36
C THR A 193 -10.05 -2.77 4.58
N LEU A 194 -11.07 -3.59 4.35
CA LEU A 194 -12.41 -3.13 4.00
C LEU A 194 -13.17 -2.81 5.29
N ARG A 195 -13.81 -1.64 5.39
CA ARG A 195 -14.57 -1.24 6.57
C ARG A 195 -15.90 -0.60 6.20
N GLY A 196 -16.85 -0.72 7.12
CA GLY A 196 -18.12 -0.01 7.01
C GLY A 196 -17.92 1.51 7.08
N PHE A 197 -18.55 2.26 6.18
CA PHE A 197 -18.47 3.72 6.12
C PHE A 197 -19.01 4.38 7.38
N SER A 198 -20.00 3.77 8.06
CA SER A 198 -20.54 4.28 9.34
C SER A 198 -19.51 4.39 10.45
N ILE A 199 -18.41 3.61 10.38
CA ILE A 199 -17.30 3.69 11.32
C ILE A 199 -16.36 4.85 10.98
N MET A 200 -16.38 5.28 9.71
CA MET A 200 -15.58 6.37 9.16
C MET A 200 -16.31 7.71 9.16
N ASP A 201 -17.65 7.71 9.12
CA ASP A 201 -18.49 8.90 9.29
C ASP A 201 -18.32 9.42 10.72
N HIS A 202 -17.21 10.12 10.97
CA HIS A 202 -16.89 10.82 12.21
C HIS A 202 -17.75 12.08 12.34
N ARG A 203 -19.06 11.95 12.14
CA ARG A 203 -20.05 12.88 12.66
C ARG A 203 -20.22 12.57 14.14
N VAL A 204 -19.45 13.31 14.94
CA VAL A 204 -19.74 13.61 16.35
C VAL A 204 -19.65 12.42 17.32
N ARG A 205 -18.45 12.19 17.83
CA ARG A 205 -18.18 11.92 19.27
C ARG A 205 -16.70 12.10 19.56
N ILE A 206 -16.39 12.76 20.68
CA ILE A 206 -15.02 12.84 21.22
C ILE A 206 -14.57 11.41 21.53
N SER A 207 -13.85 10.79 20.61
CA SER A 207 -13.25 9.48 20.78
C SER A 207 -11.71 9.60 20.81
N PRO A 208 -11.00 8.62 21.40
CA PRO A 208 -9.54 8.56 21.31
C PRO A 208 -9.01 8.63 19.87
N GLU A 209 -9.77 8.09 18.92
CA GLU A 209 -9.47 8.16 17.48
C GLU A 209 -9.62 9.59 16.96
N CYS A 210 -10.68 10.32 17.33
CA CYS A 210 -10.77 11.74 16.98
C CYS A 210 -9.60 12.56 17.54
N ARG A 211 -9.17 12.30 18.79
CA ARG A 211 -8.01 12.98 19.39
C ARG A 211 -6.66 12.61 18.75
N ARG A 212 -6.61 11.45 18.09
CA ARG A 212 -5.41 11.00 17.36
C ARG A 212 -5.26 11.71 16.01
N PHE A 213 -6.38 12.18 15.45
CA PHE A 213 -6.48 12.66 14.08
C PHE A 213 -6.79 14.17 14.00
N SER A 214 -7.48 14.75 14.99
CA SER A 214 -7.71 16.19 15.09
C SER A 214 -6.62 16.87 15.95
N PRO A 215 -6.02 17.98 15.50
CA PRO A 215 -5.11 18.79 16.32
C PRO A 215 -5.85 19.57 17.42
N ASP A 216 -7.18 19.68 17.33
CA ASP A 216 -8.02 20.36 18.32
C ASP A 216 -9.01 19.37 18.97
N PRO A 217 -8.91 19.14 20.29
CA PRO A 217 -9.80 18.24 21.02
C PRO A 217 -11.24 18.76 21.20
N GLU A 218 -11.52 20.04 20.94
CA GLU A 218 -12.85 20.65 21.06
C GLU A 218 -13.62 20.74 19.72
N VAL A 219 -12.91 20.68 18.58
CA VAL A 219 -13.51 20.76 17.23
C VAL A 219 -13.38 19.42 16.50
N CYS A 220 -14.06 18.40 16.99
CA CYS A 220 -14.16 17.09 16.32
C CYS A 220 -15.16 17.11 15.16
N ALA A 221 -14.92 17.95 14.14
CA ALA A 221 -15.60 17.89 12.86
C ALA A 221 -14.53 17.86 11.76
N ASN A 222 -13.87 16.72 11.58
CA ASN A 222 -13.06 16.49 10.39
C ASN A 222 -13.98 16.69 9.19
N ARG A 223 -13.61 17.59 8.30
CA ARG A 223 -14.33 17.77 7.04
C ARG A 223 -13.93 16.63 6.12
N LEU A 224 -14.92 16.03 5.50
CA LEU A 224 -14.75 15.00 4.50
C LEU A 224 -14.95 15.63 3.12
N ILE A 225 -13.98 15.45 2.25
CA ILE A 225 -14.12 15.72 0.82
C ILE A 225 -13.94 14.43 0.04
N TYR A 226 -14.49 14.39 -1.16
CA TYR A 226 -14.22 13.35 -2.13
C TYR A 226 -13.49 13.92 -3.33
N LEU A 227 -12.52 13.16 -3.82
CA LEU A 227 -11.67 13.53 -4.94
C LEU A 227 -11.84 12.51 -6.05
N ARG A 228 -12.22 13.00 -7.23
CA ARG A 228 -12.14 12.22 -8.46
C ARG A 228 -10.86 12.57 -9.18
N CYS A 229 -10.02 11.58 -9.38
CA CYS A 229 -8.69 11.76 -9.94
C CYS A 229 -8.57 11.06 -11.30
N ARG A 230 -7.72 11.62 -12.16
CA ARG A 230 -7.27 10.95 -13.40
C ARG A 230 -5.87 10.41 -13.22
N SER A 231 -5.54 9.35 -13.96
CA SER A 231 -4.17 8.82 -13.98
C SER A 231 -3.20 9.91 -14.43
N PRO A 232 -2.06 10.07 -13.74
CA PRO A 232 -1.08 11.07 -14.12
C PRO A 232 -0.42 10.69 -15.45
N GLU A 233 -0.28 11.67 -16.34
CA GLU A 233 0.43 11.53 -17.60
C GLU A 233 1.81 12.19 -17.46
N PHE A 234 2.86 11.38 -17.59
CA PHE A 234 4.25 11.84 -17.52
C PHE A 234 4.93 11.70 -18.88
N PRO A 235 5.92 12.54 -19.20
CA PRO A 235 6.84 12.24 -20.28
C PRO A 235 7.44 10.84 -20.12
N ASP A 236 7.58 10.13 -21.24
CA ASP A 236 8.05 8.74 -21.32
C ASP A 236 9.25 8.40 -20.43
N LYS A 237 10.26 9.28 -20.42
CA LYS A 237 11.47 9.07 -19.60
C LYS A 237 11.15 9.11 -18.11
N LEU A 238 10.34 10.08 -17.69
CA LEU A 238 9.92 10.24 -16.30
C LEU A 238 8.99 9.10 -15.88
N ALA A 239 8.03 8.70 -16.73
CA ALA A 239 7.15 7.57 -16.49
C ALA A 239 7.95 6.28 -16.21
N ARG A 240 8.96 5.98 -17.05
CA ARG A 240 9.83 4.81 -16.84
C ARG A 240 10.65 4.89 -15.57
N ALA A 241 11.21 6.06 -15.25
CA ALA A 241 11.97 6.25 -14.02
C ALA A 241 11.11 6.09 -12.76
N LEU A 242 9.89 6.64 -12.76
CA LEU A 242 8.92 6.48 -11.68
C LEU A 242 8.45 5.02 -11.54
N ASN A 243 8.21 4.32 -12.64
CA ASN A 243 7.85 2.89 -12.59
C ASN A 243 8.98 2.04 -12.02
N ARG A 244 10.23 2.28 -12.45
CA ARG A 244 11.40 1.60 -11.87
C ARG A 244 11.51 1.87 -10.37
N MET A 245 11.27 3.11 -9.94
CA MET A 245 11.27 3.47 -8.53
C MET A 245 10.22 2.70 -7.73
N ASN A 246 9.01 2.61 -8.27
CA ASN A 246 7.90 1.85 -7.70
C ASN A 246 8.26 0.35 -7.56
N GLU A 247 8.85 -0.26 -8.60
CA GLU A 247 9.29 -1.66 -8.59
C GLU A 247 10.35 -1.92 -7.50
N VAL A 248 11.37 -1.05 -7.41
CA VAL A 248 12.39 -1.17 -6.38
C VAL A 248 11.78 -1.06 -5.00
N ALA A 249 10.88 -0.09 -4.78
CA ALA A 249 10.24 0.08 -3.49
C ALA A 249 9.40 -1.14 -3.08
N ASP A 250 8.59 -1.68 -3.98
CA ASP A 250 7.76 -2.85 -3.70
C ASP A 250 8.60 -4.09 -3.32
N ILE A 251 9.80 -4.23 -3.90
CA ILE A 251 10.77 -5.25 -3.50
C ILE A 251 11.23 -5.00 -2.06
N LEU A 252 11.68 -3.78 -1.74
CA LEU A 252 12.26 -3.47 -0.42
C LEU A 252 11.23 -3.55 0.71
N LEU A 253 9.98 -3.12 0.47
CA LEU A 253 8.91 -3.17 1.47
C LEU A 253 8.60 -4.58 1.98
N ARG A 254 8.92 -5.60 1.17
CA ARG A 254 8.67 -7.02 1.48
C ARG A 254 9.88 -7.71 2.11
N GLN A 255 11.05 -7.07 2.13
CA GLN A 255 12.25 -7.65 2.71
C GLN A 255 12.27 -7.49 4.24
N LYS A 256 12.58 -8.57 4.96
CA LYS A 256 12.73 -8.55 6.42
C LYS A 256 13.97 -7.80 6.90
N ALA A 257 15.00 -7.75 6.06
CA ALA A 257 16.25 -7.05 6.32
C ALA A 257 16.74 -6.42 5.01
N ILE A 258 17.12 -5.14 5.08
CA ILE A 258 17.63 -4.37 3.94
C ILE A 258 19.15 -4.43 3.92
N SER A 259 19.73 -4.81 2.79
CA SER A 259 21.19 -4.84 2.60
C SER A 259 21.73 -3.52 2.04
N ALA A 260 23.05 -3.34 2.10
CA ALA A 260 23.70 -2.19 1.45
C ALA A 260 23.50 -2.17 -0.08
N SER A 261 23.39 -3.34 -0.72
CA SER A 261 23.08 -3.44 -2.16
C SER A 261 21.65 -3.00 -2.47
N ASP A 262 20.70 -3.28 -1.58
CA ASP A 262 19.31 -2.82 -1.71
C ASP A 262 19.21 -1.30 -1.65
N LEU A 263 19.94 -0.67 -0.71
CA LEU A 263 20.03 0.78 -0.62
C LEU A 263 20.73 1.40 -1.84
N THR A 264 21.70 0.70 -2.43
CA THR A 264 22.34 1.13 -3.67
C THR A 264 21.37 1.09 -4.85
N LEU A 265 20.53 0.05 -4.93
CA LEU A 265 19.48 -0.07 -5.95
C LEU A 265 18.44 1.04 -5.81
N TRP A 266 18.02 1.35 -4.57
CA TRP A 266 17.16 2.49 -4.27
C TRP A 266 17.77 3.82 -4.76
N ASP A 267 19.03 4.07 -4.39
CA ASP A 267 19.72 5.31 -4.75
C ASP A 267 19.87 5.46 -6.27
N GLN A 268 20.13 4.37 -6.99
CA GLN A 268 20.16 4.38 -8.45
C GLN A 268 18.80 4.71 -9.06
N ALA A 269 17.71 4.07 -8.61
CA ALA A 269 16.36 4.35 -9.10
C ALA A 269 15.92 5.79 -8.79
N TYR A 270 16.27 6.30 -7.62
CA TYR A 270 16.03 7.69 -7.25
C TYR A 270 16.76 8.67 -8.18
N GLN A 271 18.04 8.39 -8.51
CA GLN A 271 18.80 9.20 -9.46
C GLN A 271 18.28 9.11 -10.91
N ASP A 272 17.64 8.01 -11.30
CA ASP A 272 16.99 7.91 -12.62
C ASP A 272 15.87 8.94 -12.78
N ILE A 273 15.13 9.25 -11.72
CA ILE A 273 14.10 10.29 -11.74
C ILE A 273 14.74 11.66 -11.98
N HIS A 274 15.80 12.00 -11.25
CA HIS A 274 16.55 13.25 -11.45
C HIS A 274 17.08 13.38 -12.87
N ARG A 275 17.65 12.31 -13.41
CA ARG A 275 18.14 12.28 -14.81
C ARG A 275 17.02 12.41 -15.81
N ALA A 276 15.86 11.80 -15.56
CA ALA A 276 14.70 11.88 -16.43
C ALA A 276 14.09 13.29 -16.46
N LEU A 277 14.28 14.09 -15.40
CA LEU A 277 13.84 15.49 -15.35
C LEU A 277 14.77 16.45 -16.10
N LEU A 278 16.00 16.05 -16.41
CA LEU A 278 16.95 16.92 -17.11
C LEU A 278 16.46 17.24 -18.53
N GLY A 279 16.11 18.51 -18.75
CA GLY A 279 15.64 19.01 -20.03
C GLY A 279 14.14 18.83 -20.28
N GLU A 280 13.39 18.32 -19.31
CA GLU A 280 11.93 18.29 -19.37
C GLU A 280 11.36 19.65 -18.90
N ASN A 281 10.40 20.18 -19.65
CA ASN A 281 9.66 21.38 -19.24
C ASN A 281 8.25 20.96 -18.82
N LEU A 282 8.10 20.63 -17.54
CA LEU A 282 6.83 20.17 -16.98
C LEU A 282 5.93 21.37 -16.66
N GLU A 283 4.61 21.17 -16.81
CA GLU A 283 3.63 22.10 -16.27
C GLU A 283 3.85 22.29 -14.76
N SER A 284 3.61 23.51 -14.25
CA SER A 284 3.92 23.86 -12.85
C SER A 284 3.33 22.87 -11.84
N ALA A 285 2.06 22.50 -11.99
CA ALA A 285 1.39 21.60 -11.05
C ALA A 285 2.00 20.18 -11.07
N LEU A 286 2.38 19.69 -12.26
CA LEU A 286 3.05 18.41 -12.42
C LEU A 286 4.46 18.46 -11.82
N ASN A 287 5.21 19.55 -12.06
CA ASN A 287 6.51 19.75 -11.44
C ASN A 287 6.43 19.74 -9.91
N ASP A 288 5.47 20.48 -9.33
CA ASP A 288 5.26 20.53 -7.89
C ASP A 288 5.00 19.13 -7.31
N TYR A 289 4.14 18.34 -7.97
CA TYR A 289 3.91 16.95 -7.58
C TYR A 289 5.20 16.13 -7.61
N VAL A 290 5.99 16.22 -8.67
CA VAL A 290 7.24 15.44 -8.78
C VAL A 290 8.24 15.84 -7.71
N GLN A 291 8.36 17.12 -7.38
CA GLN A 291 9.24 17.59 -6.29
C GLN A 291 8.80 17.05 -4.92
N GLU A 292 7.50 17.09 -4.62
CA GLU A 292 6.99 16.53 -3.36
C GLU A 292 7.15 15.01 -3.31
N LYS A 293 6.97 14.31 -4.44
CA LYS A 293 7.24 12.88 -4.54
C LYS A 293 8.71 12.55 -4.25
N LEU A 294 9.64 13.31 -4.82
CA LEU A 294 11.08 13.14 -4.52
C LEU A 294 11.37 13.36 -3.03
N ALA A 295 10.71 14.32 -2.39
CA ALA A 295 10.83 14.55 -0.96
C ALA A 295 10.30 13.38 -0.13
N SER A 296 9.11 12.84 -0.46
CA SER A 296 8.55 11.65 0.19
C SER A 296 9.47 10.43 0.03
N LEU A 297 9.98 10.17 -1.19
CA LEU A 297 10.90 9.07 -1.44
C LEU A 297 12.20 9.22 -0.64
N ARG A 298 12.73 10.44 -0.48
CA ARG A 298 13.91 10.67 0.35
C ARG A 298 13.66 10.30 1.81
N LYS A 299 12.48 10.60 2.36
CA LYS A 299 12.09 10.20 3.73
C LYS A 299 11.86 8.70 3.83
N GLN A 300 11.19 8.11 2.83
CA GLN A 300 10.95 6.66 2.75
C GLN A 300 12.27 5.88 2.86
N ARG A 301 13.32 6.37 2.21
CA ARG A 301 14.68 5.82 2.27
C ARG A 301 15.26 5.78 3.68
N GLU A 302 14.88 6.71 4.56
CA GLU A 302 15.38 6.76 5.94
C GLU A 302 14.85 5.61 6.78
N PHE A 303 13.67 5.08 6.46
CA PHE A 303 13.11 3.90 7.13
C PHE A 303 13.77 2.58 6.72
N PHE A 304 14.50 2.56 5.60
CA PHE A 304 15.23 1.37 5.15
C PHE A 304 16.67 1.30 5.68
N ARG A 305 17.12 2.30 6.45
CA ARG A 305 18.44 2.34 7.09
C ARG A 305 18.36 1.80 8.52
#